data_AF-A0A1I1JWX8-F1
#
_entry.id   AF-A0A1I1JWX8-F1
#
_cell.length_a   1.000
_cell.length_b   1.000
_cell.length_c   1.000
_cell.angle_alpha   90.00
_cell.angle_beta   90.00
_cell.angle_gamma   90.00
#
_symmetry.space_group_name_H-M   'P 1'
#
loop_
_entity.id
_entity.type
_entity.pdbx_description
1 polymer ?
#
loop_
_entity_poly.entity_id
_entity_poly.type
_entity_poly.pdbx_seq_one_letter_code
_entity_poly.pdbx_strand_id
1 'polypeptide(L)'
;MFQKLKNFIKHPEFKHFVLYLIMAIIGFATNVGSRVFYRETLGIDFGVSVVLAYFTGMIVGFVLSKLFVFKAQENGNIWREMIKFTMVSVVAMLVTLAGSLIALRVFNWYFLANPEQHQLASDLIANTFHLKAINRELASHLSGTCVGFFANFFGHKLFTFRTTGYWDKIVAAKTQYISKKA
;
A
#
# COMPACT_ATOMS: atom_id res chain seq x y z
N MET A 1 -0.52 7.09 -33.02
CA MET A 1 -0.10 6.80 -31.63
C MET A 1 -1.21 7.08 -30.61
N PHE A 2 -1.82 8.28 -30.61
CA PHE A 2 -2.94 8.64 -29.72
C PHE A 2 -4.17 7.71 -29.78
N GLN A 3 -4.52 7.20 -30.96
CA GLN A 3 -5.70 6.33 -31.14
C GLN A 3 -5.50 4.90 -30.59
N LYS A 4 -4.26 4.38 -30.65
CA LYS A 4 -3.89 3.12 -29.98
C LYS A 4 -3.93 3.29 -28.45
N LEU A 5 -3.50 4.43 -27.92
CA LEU A 5 -3.58 4.76 -26.49
C LEU A 5 -5.03 4.87 -26.01
N LYS A 6 -5.89 5.56 -26.77
CA LYS A 6 -7.33 5.70 -26.47
C LYS A 6 -8.05 4.35 -26.46
N ASN A 7 -7.68 3.43 -27.35
CA ASN A 7 -8.23 2.07 -27.37
C ASN A 7 -7.67 1.19 -26.25
N PHE A 8 -6.41 1.39 -25.84
CA PHE A 8 -5.81 0.72 -24.68
C PHE A 8 -6.52 1.10 -23.37
N ILE A 9 -6.82 2.39 -23.18
CA ILE A 9 -7.55 2.92 -22.01
C ILE A 9 -8.99 2.38 -21.92
N LYS A 10 -9.60 2.01 -23.05
CA LYS A 10 -10.96 1.44 -23.10
C LYS A 10 -11.04 -0.03 -22.68
N HIS A 11 -9.92 -0.72 -22.43
CA HIS A 11 -9.99 -2.10 -21.97
C HIS A 11 -10.51 -2.16 -20.53
N PRO A 12 -11.55 -2.98 -20.25
CA PRO A 12 -12.16 -3.07 -18.92
C PRO A 12 -11.14 -3.52 -17.86
N GLU A 13 -10.16 -4.36 -18.23
CA GLU A 13 -9.08 -4.79 -17.34
C GLU A 13 -8.17 -3.64 -16.87
N PHE A 14 -7.86 -2.68 -17.76
CA PHE A 14 -7.03 -1.52 -17.40
C PHE A 14 -7.76 -0.61 -16.40
N LYS A 15 -9.06 -0.41 -16.57
CA LYS A 15 -9.88 0.37 -15.63
C LYS A 15 -9.87 -0.25 -14.23
N HIS A 16 -10.02 -1.57 -14.13
CA HIS A 16 -9.98 -2.26 -12.85
C HIS A 16 -8.59 -2.22 -12.19
N PHE A 17 -7.53 -2.35 -12.98
CA PHE A 17 -6.16 -2.19 -12.51
C PHE A 17 -5.90 -0.78 -11.95
N VAL A 18 -6.32 0.27 -12.66
CA VAL A 18 -6.18 1.66 -12.20
C VAL A 18 -6.99 1.90 -10.92
N LEU A 19 -8.24 1.43 -10.86
CA LEU A 19 -9.06 1.50 -9.65
C LEU A 19 -8.36 0.83 -8.47
N TYR A 20 -7.84 -0.38 -8.67
CA TYR A 20 -7.08 -1.08 -7.65
C TYR A 20 -5.87 -0.29 -7.18
N LEU A 21 -5.09 0.28 -8.10
CA LEU A 21 -3.91 1.09 -7.79
C LEU A 21 -4.27 2.34 -6.97
N ILE A 22 -5.36 3.04 -7.33
CA ILE A 22 -5.85 4.19 -6.56
C ILE A 22 -6.23 3.76 -5.14
N MET A 23 -6.95 2.65 -4.97
CA MET A 23 -7.32 2.16 -3.63
C MET A 23 -6.07 1.81 -2.80
N ALA A 24 -5.08 1.20 -3.44
CA ALA A 24 -3.79 0.90 -2.83
C ALA A 24 -3.06 2.17 -2.37
N ILE A 25 -3.02 3.21 -3.21
CA ILE A 25 -2.40 4.50 -2.88
C ILE A 25 -3.14 5.19 -1.74
N ILE A 26 -4.48 5.15 -1.72
CA ILE A 26 -5.27 5.71 -0.61
C ILE A 26 -4.93 4.97 0.69
N GLY A 27 -4.91 3.64 0.68
CA GLY A 27 -4.52 2.85 1.85
C GLY A 27 -3.10 3.17 2.34
N PHE A 28 -2.14 3.31 1.41
CA PHE A 28 -0.77 3.72 1.69
C PHE A 28 -0.71 5.13 2.31
N ALA A 29 -1.41 6.09 1.72
CA ALA A 29 -1.45 7.47 2.21
C ALA A 29 -2.12 7.56 3.59
N THR A 30 -3.22 6.84 3.83
CA THR A 30 -3.87 6.75 5.13
C THR A 30 -2.92 6.15 6.18
N ASN A 31 -2.17 5.11 5.83
CA ASN A 31 -1.17 4.52 6.72
C ASN A 31 -0.08 5.55 7.07
N VAL A 32 0.58 6.16 6.07
CA VAL A 32 1.64 7.14 6.31
C VAL A 32 1.12 8.36 7.10
N GLY A 33 -0.02 8.91 6.71
CA GLY A 33 -0.63 10.08 7.34
C GLY A 33 -1.07 9.81 8.78
N SER A 34 -1.70 8.67 9.05
CA SER A 34 -2.10 8.30 10.42
C SER A 34 -0.89 8.05 11.32
N ARG A 35 0.22 7.51 10.80
CA ARG A 35 1.46 7.38 11.58
C ARG A 35 1.99 8.74 12.01
N VAL A 36 2.00 9.72 11.09
CA VAL A 36 2.39 11.10 11.41
C VAL A 36 1.48 11.66 12.49
N PHE A 37 0.16 11.49 12.36
CA PHE A 37 -0.78 11.93 13.40
C PHE A 37 -0.51 11.27 14.77
N TYR A 38 -0.34 9.94 14.81
CA TYR A 38 -0.08 9.21 16.06
C TYR A 38 1.25 9.62 16.71
N ARG A 39 2.29 9.88 15.92
CA ARG A 39 3.59 10.28 16.45
C ARG A 39 3.62 11.76 16.86
N GLU A 40 3.27 12.65 15.95
CA GLU A 40 3.49 14.09 16.12
C GLU A 40 2.39 14.76 16.97
N THR A 41 1.15 14.23 16.93
CA THR A 41 0.03 14.80 17.69
C THR A 41 -0.21 14.08 19.01
N LEU A 42 -0.10 12.74 19.04
CA LEU A 42 -0.36 11.95 20.25
C LEU A 42 0.90 11.53 21.02
N GLY A 43 2.09 11.80 20.49
CA GLY A 43 3.36 11.47 21.15
C GLY A 43 3.62 9.97 21.30
N ILE A 44 2.93 9.12 20.51
CA ILE A 44 3.06 7.66 20.61
C ILE A 44 4.45 7.22 20.16
N ASP A 45 5.00 6.18 20.77
CA ASP A 45 6.28 5.58 20.35
C ASP A 45 6.31 5.25 18.85
N PHE A 46 7.48 5.36 18.22
CA PHE A 46 7.64 5.11 16.79
C PHE A 46 7.09 3.73 16.38
N GLY A 47 7.52 2.65 17.02
CA GLY A 47 7.09 1.29 16.65
C GLY A 47 5.58 1.10 16.83
N VAL A 48 5.03 1.59 17.95
CA VAL A 48 3.58 1.52 18.23
C VAL A 48 2.79 2.34 17.22
N SER A 49 3.28 3.53 16.84
CA SER A 49 2.64 4.40 15.85
C SER A 49 2.58 3.73 14.46
N VAL A 50 3.60 2.96 14.07
CA VAL A 50 3.60 2.18 12.81
C VAL A 50 2.52 1.10 12.84
N VAL A 51 2.39 0.38 13.95
CA VAL A 51 1.37 -0.67 14.10
C VAL A 51 -0.04 -0.08 14.04
N LEU A 52 -0.31 0.98 14.80
CA LEU A 52 -1.62 1.65 14.80
C LEU A 52 -1.97 2.22 13.42
N ALA A 53 -1.00 2.84 12.75
CA ALA A 53 -1.16 3.36 11.41
C ALA A 53 -1.50 2.27 10.40
N TYR A 54 -0.89 1.10 10.56
CA TYR A 54 -1.20 -0.06 9.74
C TYR A 54 -2.61 -0.58 9.97
N PHE A 55 -3.08 -0.65 11.21
CA PHE A 55 -4.48 -1.00 11.48
C PHE A 55 -5.45 -0.02 10.81
N THR A 56 -5.19 1.29 10.89
CA THR A 56 -6.02 2.31 10.23
C THR A 56 -6.02 2.13 8.71
N GLY A 57 -4.84 1.96 8.11
CA GLY A 57 -4.70 1.68 6.68
C GLY A 57 -5.38 0.37 6.25
N MET A 58 -5.31 -0.67 7.10
CA MET A 58 -5.94 -1.97 6.85
C MET A 58 -7.46 -1.86 6.84
N ILE A 59 -8.06 -1.12 7.79
CA ILE A 59 -9.51 -0.89 7.84
C ILE A 59 -9.97 -0.17 6.57
N VAL A 60 -9.29 0.93 6.20
CA VAL A 60 -9.61 1.68 4.97
C VAL A 60 -9.43 0.79 3.73
N GLY A 61 -8.33 0.05 3.64
CA GLY A 61 -8.05 -0.86 2.54
C GLY A 61 -9.10 -1.97 2.41
N PHE A 62 -9.58 -2.53 3.51
CA PHE A 62 -10.64 -3.53 3.50
C PHE A 62 -11.97 -2.95 3.02
N VAL A 63 -12.38 -1.79 3.55
CA VAL A 63 -13.62 -1.11 3.15
C VAL A 63 -13.60 -0.78 1.66
N LEU A 64 -12.50 -0.21 1.16
CA LEU A 64 -12.34 0.10 -0.26
C LEU A 64 -12.35 -1.16 -1.14
N SER A 65 -11.66 -2.22 -0.70
CA SER A 65 -11.67 -3.51 -1.41
C SER A 65 -13.08 -4.09 -1.47
N LYS A 66 -13.85 -4.00 -0.38
CA LYS A 66 -15.24 -4.48 -0.38
C LYS A 66 -16.14 -3.66 -1.30
N LEU A 67 -16.01 -2.33 -1.28
CA LEU A 67 -16.84 -1.43 -2.08
C LEU A 67 -16.57 -1.51 -3.59
N PHE A 68 -15.31 -1.73 -3.99
CA PHE A 68 -14.90 -1.59 -5.39
C PHE A 68 -14.35 -2.87 -6.04
N VAL A 69 -13.78 -3.80 -5.27
CA VAL A 69 -13.15 -5.03 -5.80
C VAL A 69 -14.05 -6.25 -5.59
N PHE A 70 -14.63 -6.41 -4.39
CA PHE A 70 -15.41 -7.59 -4.03
C PHE A 70 -16.90 -7.50 -4.39
N LYS A 71 -17.42 -6.34 -4.81
CA LYS A 71 -18.81 -6.22 -5.33
C LYS A 71 -19.11 -7.13 -6.53
N ALA A 72 -18.10 -7.79 -7.10
CA ALA A 72 -18.28 -8.82 -8.10
C ALA A 72 -18.86 -10.15 -7.56
N GLN A 73 -18.94 -10.37 -6.24
CA GLN A 73 -19.57 -11.54 -5.64
C GLN A 73 -20.85 -11.14 -4.87
N GLU A 74 -22.03 -11.45 -5.43
CA GLU A 74 -23.33 -11.20 -4.82
C GLU A 74 -23.63 -12.12 -3.59
N ASN A 75 -22.87 -13.21 -3.39
CA ASN A 75 -23.17 -14.25 -2.38
C ASN A 75 -22.00 -14.62 -1.43
N GLY A 76 -20.98 -13.76 -1.27
CA GLY A 76 -19.81 -14.04 -0.41
C GLY A 76 -20.05 -13.73 1.07
N ASN A 77 -19.77 -14.69 1.98
CA ASN A 77 -19.78 -14.44 3.42
C ASN A 77 -18.66 -13.43 3.80
N ILE A 78 -19.07 -12.22 4.21
CA ILE A 78 -18.19 -11.11 4.60
C ILE A 78 -17.15 -11.54 5.64
N TRP A 79 -17.51 -12.40 6.60
CA TRP A 79 -16.60 -12.87 7.63
C TRP A 79 -15.42 -13.64 7.05
N ARG A 80 -15.66 -14.52 6.06
CA ARG A 80 -14.60 -15.30 5.42
C ARG A 80 -13.66 -14.42 4.60
N GLU A 81 -14.20 -13.40 3.93
CA GLU A 81 -13.41 -12.42 3.19
C GLU A 81 -12.54 -11.59 4.13
N MET A 82 -13.12 -11.11 5.22
CA MET A 82 -12.42 -10.32 6.25
C MET A 82 -11.28 -11.10 6.89
N ILE A 83 -11.51 -12.36 7.30
CA ILE A 83 -10.46 -13.19 7.91
C ILE A 83 -9.29 -13.39 6.94
N LYS A 84 -9.56 -13.72 5.68
CA LYS A 84 -8.51 -13.88 4.65
C LYS A 84 -7.75 -12.58 4.41
N PHE A 85 -8.46 -11.46 4.37
CA PHE A 85 -7.85 -10.16 4.18
C PHE A 85 -6.93 -9.80 5.35
N THR A 86 -7.45 -9.94 6.57
CA THR A 86 -6.72 -9.64 7.81
C THR A 86 -5.48 -10.52 7.96
N MET A 87 -5.55 -11.82 7.67
CA MET A 87 -4.38 -12.71 7.76
C MET A 87 -3.20 -12.22 6.90
N VAL A 88 -3.48 -11.87 5.64
CA VAL A 88 -2.46 -11.33 4.73
C VAL A 88 -1.98 -9.97 5.22
N SER A 89 -2.90 -9.12 5.65
CA SER A 89 -2.59 -7.76 6.12
C SER A 89 -1.72 -7.76 7.38
N VAL A 90 -1.93 -8.69 8.30
CA VAL A 90 -1.11 -8.84 9.52
C VAL A 90 0.33 -9.25 9.16
N VAL A 91 0.52 -10.16 8.20
CA VAL A 91 1.87 -10.52 7.74
C VAL A 91 2.56 -9.30 7.13
N ALA A 92 1.87 -8.57 6.27
CA ALA A 92 2.42 -7.36 5.67
C ALA A 92 2.66 -6.23 6.71
N MET A 93 1.84 -6.15 7.77
CA MET A 93 2.08 -5.26 8.91
C MET A 93 3.40 -5.58 9.61
N LEU A 94 3.67 -6.86 9.87
CA LEU A 94 4.92 -7.30 10.50
C LEU A 94 6.12 -6.97 9.60
N VAL A 95 5.99 -7.14 8.28
CA VAL A 95 7.02 -6.74 7.32
C VAL A 95 7.23 -5.22 7.34
N THR A 96 6.16 -4.42 7.36
CA THR A 96 6.25 -2.95 7.48
C THR A 96 6.93 -2.54 8.77
N LEU A 97 6.55 -3.14 9.90
CA LEU A 97 7.13 -2.84 11.20
C LEU A 97 8.62 -3.18 11.22
N ALA A 98 8.98 -4.40 10.85
CA ALA A 98 10.37 -4.84 10.80
C ALA A 98 11.20 -3.97 9.84
N GLY A 99 10.68 -3.72 8.63
CA GLY A 99 11.33 -2.85 7.65
C GLY A 99 11.52 -1.43 8.16
N SER A 100 10.53 -0.86 8.86
CA SER A 100 10.61 0.48 9.43
C SER A 100 11.63 0.57 10.56
N LEU A 101 11.68 -0.42 11.44
CA LEU A 101 12.64 -0.47 12.55
C LEU A 101 14.08 -0.69 12.05
N ILE A 102 14.26 -1.58 11.07
CA ILE A 102 15.56 -1.80 10.43
C ILE A 102 16.02 -0.53 9.72
N ALA A 103 15.15 0.10 8.92
CA ALA A 103 15.47 1.35 8.23
C ALA A 103 15.86 2.46 9.23
N LEU A 104 15.12 2.59 10.33
CA LEU A 104 15.44 3.58 11.37
C LEU A 104 16.82 3.32 11.98
N ARG A 105 17.14 2.05 12.26
CA ARG A 105 18.45 1.68 12.81
C ARG A 105 19.59 1.97 11.82
N VAL A 106 19.38 1.66 10.54
CA VAL A 106 20.36 1.94 9.47
C VAL A 106 20.56 3.44 9.28
N PHE A 107 19.48 4.23 9.22
CA PHE A 107 19.57 5.68 9.08
C PHE A 107 20.25 6.33 10.29
N ASN A 108 19.91 5.89 11.51
CA ASN A 108 20.58 6.39 12.71
C ASN A 108 22.07 6.07 12.70
N TRP A 109 22.46 4.83 12.38
CA TRP A 109 23.87 4.46 12.27
C TRP A 109 24.61 5.29 11.22
N TYR A 110 24.02 5.44 10.03
CA TYR A 110 24.62 6.17 8.92
C TYR A 110 24.82 7.65 9.23
N PHE A 111 23.80 8.32 9.79
CA PHE A 111 23.86 9.74 10.10
C PHE A 111 24.67 10.06 11.36
N LEU A 112 24.79 9.13 12.31
CA LEU A 112 25.73 9.25 13.42
C LEU A 112 27.18 9.20 12.93
N ALA A 113 27.48 8.33 11.97
CA ALA A 113 28.80 8.25 11.35
C ALA A 113 29.11 9.44 10.41
N ASN A 114 28.08 10.10 9.87
CA ASN A 114 28.21 11.20 8.91
C ASN A 114 27.32 12.41 9.27
N PRO A 115 27.67 13.21 10.29
CA PRO A 115 26.82 14.32 10.76
C PRO A 115 26.61 15.43 9.71
N GLU A 116 27.64 15.74 8.91
CA GLU A 116 27.55 16.73 7.83
C GLU A 116 26.50 16.34 6.78
N GLN A 117 26.43 15.05 6.45
CA GLN A 117 25.44 14.53 5.49
C GLN A 117 24.02 14.57 6.05
N HIS A 118 23.85 14.41 7.37
CA HIS A 118 22.54 14.59 8.00
C HIS A 118 22.05 16.02 7.83
N GLN A 119 22.91 17.00 8.09
CA GLN A 119 22.58 18.41 7.97
C GLN A 119 22.28 18.81 6.52
N LEU A 120 23.11 18.36 5.57
CA LEU A 120 22.88 18.55 4.15
C LEU A 120 21.55 17.92 3.70
N ALA A 121 21.26 16.69 4.14
CA ALA A 121 20.00 16.01 3.80
C ALA A 121 18.78 16.75 4.36
N SER A 122 18.84 17.22 5.62
CA SER A 122 17.75 18.02 6.19
C SER A 122 17.55 19.33 5.46
N ASP A 123 18.64 20.00 5.05
CA ASP A 123 18.58 21.28 4.36
C ASP A 123 18.03 21.14 2.94
N LEU A 124 18.46 20.11 2.20
CA LEU A 124 17.92 19.80 0.86
C LEU A 124 16.42 19.50 0.92
N ILE A 125 15.99 18.65 1.86
CA ILE A 125 14.58 18.28 2.02
C ILE A 125 13.73 19.50 2.40
N ALA A 126 14.22 20.34 3.32
CA ALA A 126 13.51 21.51 3.79
C ALA A 126 13.44 22.64 2.75
N ASN A 127 14.53 22.89 2.03
CA ASN A 127 14.64 24.07 1.16
C ASN A 127 14.26 23.80 -0.29
N THR A 128 14.53 22.60 -0.82
CA THR A 128 14.22 22.27 -2.21
C THR A 128 12.80 21.75 -2.38
N PHE A 129 12.34 20.91 -1.45
CA PHE A 129 11.02 20.29 -1.54
C PHE A 129 9.98 20.95 -0.63
N HIS A 130 10.39 21.89 0.24
CA HIS A 130 9.52 22.48 1.27
C HIS A 130 8.89 21.43 2.21
N LEU A 131 9.51 20.26 2.34
CA LEU A 131 9.00 19.12 3.11
C LEU A 131 9.65 19.06 4.50
N LYS A 132 9.53 20.14 5.28
CA LYS A 132 10.08 20.20 6.65
C LYS A 132 9.60 19.06 7.58
N ALA A 133 8.46 18.45 7.27
CA ALA A 133 7.90 17.34 8.02
C ALA A 133 8.59 15.98 7.76
N ILE A 134 9.46 15.87 6.74
CA ILE A 134 10.21 14.63 6.49
C ILE A 134 11.41 14.58 7.43
N ASN A 135 11.22 13.85 8.52
CA ASN A 135 12.28 13.47 9.46
C ASN A 135 12.72 12.01 9.23
N ARG A 136 13.75 11.58 9.98
CA ARG A 136 14.31 10.21 9.89
C ARG A 136 13.25 9.15 10.16
N GLU A 137 12.34 9.37 11.10
CA GLU A 137 11.26 8.43 11.42
C GLU A 137 10.28 8.29 10.25
N LEU A 138 9.85 9.40 9.65
CA LEU A 138 8.97 9.37 8.49
C LEU A 138 9.65 8.68 7.29
N ALA A 139 10.93 8.96 7.04
CA ALA A 139 11.70 8.29 5.99
C ALA A 139 11.83 6.78 6.24
N SER A 140 12.04 6.38 7.50
CA SER A 140 12.15 4.97 7.91
C SER A 140 10.83 4.24 7.71
N HIS A 141 9.74 4.87 8.15
CA HIS A 141 8.40 4.34 7.97
C HIS A 141 8.04 4.23 6.49
N LEU A 142 8.31 5.26 5.67
CA LEU A 142 8.08 5.19 4.23
C LEU A 142 8.84 4.01 3.59
N SER A 143 10.09 3.80 3.98
CA SER A 143 10.90 2.68 3.51
C SER A 143 10.26 1.33 3.88
N GLY A 144 9.88 1.16 5.15
CA GLY A 144 9.19 -0.05 5.62
C GLY A 144 7.84 -0.26 4.95
N THR A 145 7.03 0.78 4.81
CA THR A 145 5.70 0.74 4.19
C THR A 145 5.80 0.43 2.71
N CYS A 146 6.84 0.88 1.99
CA CYS A 146 7.08 0.46 0.61
C CYS A 146 7.32 -1.06 0.50
N VAL A 147 8.17 -1.62 1.38
CA VAL A 147 8.44 -3.06 1.39
C VAL A 147 7.17 -3.85 1.77
N GLY A 148 6.49 -3.43 2.82
CA GLY A 148 5.24 -4.05 3.26
C GLY A 148 4.10 -3.90 2.25
N PHE A 149 4.05 -2.80 1.48
CA PHE A 149 3.10 -2.62 0.39
C PHE A 149 3.24 -3.71 -0.66
N PHE A 150 4.47 -4.02 -1.09
CA PHE A 150 4.71 -5.12 -2.03
C PHE A 150 4.35 -6.47 -1.42
N ALA A 151 4.73 -6.71 -0.16
CA ALA A 151 4.34 -7.94 0.55
C ALA A 151 2.81 -8.09 0.61
N ASN A 152 2.09 -7.01 0.89
CA ASN A 152 0.63 -7.00 0.95
C ASN A 152 0.00 -7.24 -0.43
N PHE A 153 0.51 -6.56 -1.45
CA PHE A 153 0.07 -6.72 -2.83
C PHE A 153 0.20 -8.16 -3.30
N PHE A 154 1.40 -8.75 -3.17
CA PHE A 154 1.62 -10.13 -3.60
C PHE A 154 0.86 -11.12 -2.72
N GLY A 155 0.76 -10.89 -1.42
CA GLY A 155 -0.03 -11.71 -0.51
C GLY A 155 -1.51 -11.77 -0.92
N HIS A 156 -2.14 -10.61 -1.16
CA HIS A 156 -3.53 -10.58 -1.58
C HIS A 156 -3.73 -11.12 -3.01
N LYS A 157 -2.76 -10.87 -3.89
CA LYS A 157 -2.76 -11.41 -5.26
C LYS A 157 -2.73 -12.94 -5.28
N LEU A 158 -1.94 -13.55 -4.38
CA LEU A 158 -1.74 -15.00 -4.31
C LEU A 158 -2.85 -15.72 -3.51
N PHE A 159 -3.29 -15.16 -2.38
CA PHE A 159 -4.22 -15.85 -1.47
C PHE A 159 -5.66 -15.33 -1.57
N THR A 160 -5.85 -14.00 -1.50
CA THR A 160 -7.19 -13.41 -1.43
C THR A 160 -7.88 -13.43 -2.80
N PHE A 161 -7.24 -12.94 -3.85
CA PHE A 161 -7.87 -12.81 -5.17
C PHE A 161 -8.04 -14.13 -5.91
N ARG A 162 -7.19 -15.14 -5.66
CA ARG A 162 -7.37 -16.48 -6.25
C ARG A 162 -8.59 -17.19 -5.69
N THR A 163 -8.99 -16.88 -4.45
CA THR A 163 -10.07 -17.60 -3.77
C THR A 163 -11.41 -16.86 -3.78
N THR A 164 -11.46 -15.65 -4.34
CA THR A 164 -12.70 -14.85 -4.52
C THR A 164 -13.25 -14.90 -5.95
N GLY A 165 -12.64 -15.69 -6.85
CA GLY A 165 -13.09 -15.85 -8.25
C GLY A 165 -12.84 -14.61 -9.14
N TYR A 166 -12.21 -13.55 -8.62
CA TYR A 166 -11.87 -12.36 -9.39
C TYR A 166 -10.88 -12.68 -10.53
N TRP A 167 -9.91 -13.55 -10.24
CA TRP A 167 -8.99 -14.07 -11.27
C TRP A 167 -9.71 -14.85 -12.37
N ASP A 168 -10.70 -15.66 -12.02
CA ASP A 168 -11.45 -16.45 -12.99
C ASP A 168 -12.26 -15.56 -13.94
N LYS A 169 -12.76 -14.41 -13.45
CA LYS A 169 -13.43 -13.39 -14.28
C LYS A 169 -12.48 -12.69 -15.25
N ILE A 170 -11.26 -12.35 -14.81
CA ILE A 170 -10.24 -11.77 -15.69
C ILE A 170 -9.88 -12.78 -16.79
N VAL A 171 -9.65 -14.04 -16.42
CA VAL A 171 -9.35 -15.10 -17.38
C VAL A 171 -10.52 -15.31 -18.36
N ALA A 172 -11.76 -15.37 -17.86
CA ALA A 172 -12.95 -15.52 -18.70
C ALA A 172 -13.15 -14.33 -19.66
N ALA A 173 -12.97 -13.09 -19.19
CA ALA A 173 -13.06 -11.89 -20.02
C ALA A 173 -12.00 -11.86 -21.12
N LYS A 174 -10.76 -12.28 -20.80
CA LYS A 174 -9.67 -12.42 -21.77
C LYS A 174 -10.00 -13.48 -22.83
N THR A 175 -10.52 -14.64 -22.43
CA THR A 175 -10.94 -15.71 -23.35
C THR A 175 -12.05 -15.24 -24.29
N GLN A 176 -13.05 -14.52 -23.76
CA GLN A 176 -14.18 -14.01 -24.54
C GLN A 176 -13.79 -12.87 -25.49
N TYR A 177 -12.79 -12.06 -25.13
CA TYR A 177 -12.21 -11.04 -26.02
C TYR A 177 -11.43 -11.67 -27.18
N ILE A 178 -10.64 -12.71 -26.90
CA ILE A 178 -9.89 -13.44 -27.93
C ILE A 178 -10.85 -14.13 -28.91
N SER A 179 -11.92 -14.76 -28.41
CA SER A 179 -12.90 -15.45 -29.26
C SER A 179 -13.73 -14.52 -30.15
N LYS A 180 -13.88 -13.23 -29.79
CA LYS A 180 -14.56 -12.23 -30.63
C LYS A 180 -13.65 -11.64 -31.72
N LYS A 181 -12.36 -11.93 -31.66
CA LYS A 181 -11.32 -11.34 -32.52
C LYS A 181 -10.66 -12.37 -33.46
N ALA A 182 -10.88 -13.66 -33.20
CA ALA A 182 -10.63 -14.77 -34.11
C ALA A 182 -11.86 -14.97 -35.01
#